data_AF-A0A708BB55-F1
#
_entry.id   AF-A0A708BB55-F1
#
_cell.length_a   1.000
_cell.length_b   1.000
_cell.length_c   1.000
_cell.angle_alpha   90.00
_cell.angle_beta   90.00
_cell.angle_gamma   90.00
#
_symmetry.space_group_name_H-M   'P 1'
#
loop_
_entity.id
_entity.type
_entity.pdbx_description
1 polymer ?
#
loop_
_entity_poly.entity_id
_entity_poly.type
_entity_poly.pdbx_seq_one_letter_code
_entity_poly.pdbx_strand_id
1 'polypeptide(L)'
;MRYQYVCLVCAMTFLSADAAEPPRASLQWRNEVIRTAREIWGLNAPVADFAGQLHQESGWAPDALSPAGAQGMAQFMPATAKWVSQLYPELHENKPFNPAWAIRALVQYDRQLWKSVLAKNSCQRMAFT
;
A
#
# COMPACT_ATOMS: atom_id res chain seq x y z
N MET A 1 12.27 -57.54 29.38
CA MET A 1 11.56 -56.95 28.22
C MET A 1 11.99 -55.50 28.10
N ARG A 2 12.71 -55.14 27.02
CA ARG A 2 13.31 -53.81 26.78
C ARG A 2 12.34 -53.03 25.88
N TYR A 3 11.75 -51.94 26.38
CA TYR A 3 11.01 -50.99 25.54
C TYR A 3 11.97 -49.90 25.08
N GLN A 4 12.34 -49.91 23.81
CA GLN A 4 13.05 -48.82 23.15
C GLN A 4 12.01 -47.78 22.70
N TYR A 5 11.96 -46.65 23.39
CA TYR A 5 11.22 -45.47 22.92
C TYR A 5 12.07 -44.81 21.84
N VAL A 6 11.65 -44.93 20.57
CA VAL A 6 12.21 -44.16 19.47
C VAL A 6 11.66 -42.74 19.61
N CYS A 7 12.49 -41.81 20.10
CA CYS A 7 12.22 -40.38 20.00
C CYS A 7 12.28 -39.99 18.52
N LEU A 8 11.13 -39.79 17.89
CA LEU A 8 11.04 -39.15 16.59
C LEU A 8 11.30 -37.65 16.81
N VAL A 9 12.56 -37.23 16.71
CA VAL A 9 12.92 -35.81 16.70
C VAL A 9 12.43 -35.22 15.38
N CYS A 10 11.27 -34.57 15.42
CA CYS A 10 10.80 -33.75 14.32
C CYS A 10 11.74 -32.55 14.21
N ALA A 11 12.68 -32.60 13.27
CA ALA A 11 13.54 -31.47 12.97
C ALA A 11 12.65 -30.32 12.46
N MET A 12 12.40 -29.32 13.32
CA MET A 12 11.79 -28.06 12.90
C MET A 12 12.79 -27.36 11.98
N THR A 13 12.62 -27.54 10.67
CA THR A 13 13.30 -26.73 9.68
C THR A 13 12.72 -25.32 9.78
N PHE A 14 13.51 -24.38 10.32
CA PHE A 14 13.23 -22.96 10.20
C PHE A 14 13.43 -22.58 8.72
N LEU A 15 12.36 -22.68 7.92
CA LEU A 15 12.33 -22.07 6.61
C LEU A 15 12.53 -20.56 6.82
N SER A 16 13.63 -20.02 6.30
CA SER A 16 13.78 -18.57 6.22
C SER A 16 12.63 -18.05 5.36
N ALA A 17 11.81 -17.17 5.94
CA ALA A 17 10.85 -16.42 5.14
C ALA A 17 11.66 -15.53 4.20
N ASP A 18 11.70 -15.89 2.92
CA ASP A 18 12.37 -15.11 1.89
C ASP A 18 11.49 -13.87 1.61
N ALA A 19 11.66 -12.85 2.44
CA ALA A 19 11.05 -11.56 2.22
C ALA A 19 11.83 -10.88 1.11
N ALA A 20 11.22 -10.76 -0.08
CA ALA A 20 11.80 -10.01 -1.17
C ALA A 20 12.21 -8.61 -0.69
N GLU A 21 13.43 -8.18 -1.01
CA GLU A 21 13.87 -6.83 -0.68
C GLU A 21 12.94 -5.81 -1.35
N PRO A 22 12.55 -4.72 -0.64
CA PRO A 22 11.77 -3.67 -1.27
C PRO A 22 12.48 -3.13 -2.50
N PRO A 23 11.76 -2.86 -3.61
CA PRO A 23 12.36 -2.27 -4.79
C PRO A 23 13.15 -1.02 -4.43
N ARG A 24 14.37 -0.86 -4.96
CA ARG A 24 15.26 0.26 -4.59
C ARG A 24 14.59 1.63 -4.76
N ALA A 25 13.73 1.79 -5.77
CA ALA A 25 12.96 3.01 -6.03
C ALA A 25 11.99 3.38 -4.88
N SER A 26 11.52 2.40 -4.11
CA SER A 26 10.63 2.62 -2.95
C SER A 26 11.34 3.27 -1.76
N LEU A 27 12.66 3.09 -1.64
CA LEU A 27 13.41 3.48 -0.44
C LEU A 27 13.36 4.99 -0.20
N GLN A 28 13.36 5.79 -1.27
CA GLN A 28 13.22 7.24 -1.20
C GLN A 28 11.89 7.68 -0.56
N TRP A 29 10.82 6.91 -0.78
CA TRP A 29 9.46 7.25 -0.37
C TRP A 29 9.01 6.54 0.91
N ARG A 30 9.78 5.57 1.38
CA ARG A 30 9.47 4.72 2.54
C ARG A 30 8.95 5.51 3.74
N ASN A 31 9.67 6.55 4.16
CA ASN A 31 9.31 7.32 5.34
C ASN A 31 8.00 8.09 5.15
N GLU A 32 7.78 8.63 3.95
CA GLU A 32 6.57 9.39 3.61
C GLU A 32 5.34 8.49 3.59
N VAL A 33 5.45 7.29 2.99
CA VAL A 33 4.38 6.29 2.99
C VAL A 33 4.05 5.84 4.42
N ILE A 34 5.06 5.47 5.21
CA ILE A 34 4.84 5.03 6.61
C ILE A 34 4.17 6.12 7.44
N ARG A 35 4.68 7.35 7.36
CA ARG A 35 4.16 8.50 8.11
C ARG A 35 2.71 8.78 7.74
N THR A 36 2.44 8.94 6.46
CA THR A 36 1.11 9.30 5.95
C THR A 36 0.09 8.19 6.18
N ALA A 37 0.49 6.92 5.98
CA ALA A 37 -0.35 5.76 6.29
C ALA A 37 -0.75 5.75 7.78
N ARG A 38 0.20 5.95 8.68
CA ARG A 38 -0.07 5.94 10.13
C ARG A 38 -0.89 7.15 10.60
N GLU A 39 -0.69 8.30 9.98
CA GLU A 39 -1.47 9.51 10.25
C GLU A 39 -2.96 9.30 9.94
N ILE A 40 -3.28 8.63 8.82
CA ILE A 40 -4.65 8.48 8.33
C ILE A 40 -5.33 7.19 8.83
N TRP A 41 -4.59 6.09 8.94
CA TRP A 41 -5.11 4.76 9.30
C TRP A 41 -4.78 4.30 10.72
N GLY A 42 -3.86 4.99 11.41
CA GLY A 42 -3.36 4.61 12.74
C GLY A 42 -2.10 3.74 12.71
N LEU A 43 -1.56 3.40 13.88
CA LEU A 43 -0.27 2.70 14.00
C LEU A 43 -0.20 1.35 13.28
N ASN A 44 -1.35 0.67 13.13
CA ASN A 44 -1.50 -0.62 12.45
C ASN A 44 -1.83 -0.47 10.96
N ALA A 45 -1.51 0.67 10.35
CA ALA A 45 -1.78 0.92 8.93
C ALA A 45 -1.16 -0.17 8.03
N PRO A 46 -1.85 -0.57 6.94
CA PRO A 46 -1.39 -1.56 5.98
C PRO A 46 -0.35 -0.96 5.02
N VAL A 47 0.80 -0.53 5.56
CA VAL A 47 1.86 0.17 4.81
C VAL A 47 2.34 -0.63 3.60
N ALA A 48 2.44 -1.96 3.75
CA ALA A 48 2.90 -2.84 2.68
C ALA A 48 1.93 -2.86 1.49
N ASP A 49 0.63 -2.80 1.74
CA ASP A 49 -0.39 -2.77 0.69
C ASP A 49 -0.32 -1.47 -0.12
N PHE A 50 -0.21 -0.30 0.54
CA PHE A 50 -0.02 0.99 -0.16
C PHE A 50 1.30 1.03 -0.96
N ALA A 51 2.38 0.48 -0.40
CA ALA A 51 3.65 0.40 -1.12
C ALA A 51 3.54 -0.55 -2.35
N GLY A 52 2.78 -1.64 -2.21
CA GLY A 52 2.47 -2.57 -3.30
C GLY A 52 1.71 -1.90 -4.43
N GLN A 53 0.66 -1.12 -4.11
CA GLN A 53 -0.08 -0.34 -5.11
C GLN A 53 0.80 0.70 -5.81
N LEU A 54 1.54 1.55 -5.08
CA LEU A 54 2.45 2.54 -5.69
C LEU A 54 3.47 1.88 -6.62
N HIS A 55 3.96 0.70 -6.25
CA HIS A 55 4.85 -0.08 -7.10
C HIS A 55 4.14 -0.61 -8.34
N GLN A 56 2.94 -1.18 -8.20
CA GLN A 56 2.18 -1.76 -9.29
C GLN A 56 1.68 -0.72 -10.29
N GLU A 57 1.31 0.47 -9.82
CA GLU A 57 0.74 1.54 -10.63
C GLU A 57 1.80 2.23 -11.51
N SER A 58 3.00 2.49 -10.98
CA SER A 58 3.99 3.30 -11.71
C SER A 58 5.44 2.83 -11.54
N GLY A 59 5.70 1.82 -10.74
CA GLY A 59 7.07 1.49 -10.33
C GLY A 59 7.74 2.60 -9.54
N TRP A 60 6.97 3.43 -8.83
CA TRP A 60 7.41 4.63 -8.08
C TRP A 60 7.81 5.84 -8.94
N ALA A 61 7.36 5.93 -10.19
CA ALA A 61 7.69 7.04 -11.10
C ALA A 61 6.76 8.27 -10.90
N PRO A 62 7.27 9.43 -10.45
CA PRO A 62 6.46 10.64 -10.21
C PRO A 62 5.81 11.25 -11.44
N ASP A 63 6.43 11.09 -12.60
CA ASP A 63 6.06 11.66 -13.89
C ASP A 63 5.29 10.68 -14.78
N ALA A 64 4.92 9.51 -14.26
CA ALA A 64 4.17 8.50 -14.99
C ALA A 64 2.84 9.06 -15.54
N LEU A 65 2.60 8.82 -16.82
CA LEU A 65 1.36 9.18 -17.51
C LEU A 65 0.91 8.00 -18.36
N SER A 66 -0.25 7.42 -18.04
CA SER A 66 -0.79 6.31 -18.83
C SER A 66 -1.45 6.80 -20.13
N PRO A 67 -1.64 5.92 -21.13
CA PRO A 67 -2.41 6.25 -22.34
C PRO A 67 -3.86 6.65 -22.06
N ALA A 68 -4.45 6.16 -20.96
CA ALA A 68 -5.80 6.53 -20.52
C ALA A 68 -5.83 7.89 -19.78
N GLY A 69 -4.67 8.47 -19.50
CA GLY A 69 -4.53 9.75 -18.82
C GLY A 69 -4.38 9.68 -17.31
N ALA A 70 -4.07 8.51 -16.73
CA ALA A 70 -3.75 8.37 -15.32
C ALA A 70 -2.41 9.04 -14.98
N GLN A 71 -2.35 9.78 -13.87
CA GLN A 71 -1.27 10.73 -13.59
C GLN A 71 -0.49 10.40 -12.32
N GLY A 72 0.82 10.51 -12.45
CA GLY A 72 1.79 10.47 -11.36
C GLY A 72 1.96 9.09 -10.72
N MET A 73 2.67 9.07 -9.60
CA MET A 73 3.12 7.83 -8.97
C MET A 73 1.99 6.90 -8.52
N ALA A 74 0.83 7.45 -8.20
CA ALA A 74 -0.35 6.69 -7.78
C ALA A 74 -1.39 6.51 -8.91
N GLN A 75 -1.06 6.93 -10.15
CA GLN A 75 -1.92 6.78 -11.33
C GLN A 75 -3.37 7.22 -11.13
N PHE A 76 -3.58 8.37 -10.48
CA PHE A 76 -4.93 8.91 -10.35
C PHE A 76 -5.45 9.39 -11.71
N MET A 77 -6.66 8.96 -12.08
CA MET A 77 -7.38 9.58 -13.19
C MET A 77 -7.72 11.04 -12.86
N PRO A 78 -7.71 11.98 -13.84
CA PRO A 78 -7.89 13.41 -13.55
C PRO A 78 -9.21 13.74 -12.85
N ALA A 79 -10.30 13.04 -13.20
CA ALA A 79 -11.60 13.21 -12.56
C ALA A 79 -11.57 12.76 -11.09
N THR A 80 -10.89 11.64 -10.79
CA THR A 80 -10.72 11.13 -9.43
C THR A 80 -9.82 12.04 -8.60
N ALA A 81 -8.71 12.53 -9.16
CA ALA A 81 -7.82 13.48 -8.49
C ALA A 81 -8.57 14.77 -8.10
N LYS A 82 -9.40 15.29 -9.01
CA LYS A 82 -10.28 16.44 -8.73
C LYS A 82 -11.26 16.16 -7.59
N TRP A 83 -11.94 15.00 -7.62
CA TRP A 83 -12.90 14.64 -6.58
C TRP A 83 -12.23 14.47 -5.20
N VAL A 84 -11.08 13.79 -5.13
CA VAL A 84 -10.30 13.66 -3.88
C VAL A 84 -9.88 15.05 -3.35
N SER A 85 -9.42 15.93 -4.23
CA SER A 85 -8.99 17.30 -3.85
C SER A 85 -10.12 18.17 -3.31
N GLN A 86 -11.37 17.88 -3.70
CA GLN A 86 -12.55 18.56 -3.18
C GLN A 86 -12.97 18.03 -1.81
N LEU A 87 -12.66 16.76 -1.52
CA LEU A 87 -13.06 16.09 -0.29
C LEU A 87 -12.08 16.34 0.87
N TYR A 88 -10.80 16.47 0.58
CA TYR A 88 -9.74 16.58 1.59
C TYR A 88 -8.99 17.91 1.47
N PRO A 89 -9.07 18.81 2.48
CA PRO A 89 -8.39 20.11 2.46
C PRO A 89 -6.88 20.02 2.21
N GLU A 90 -6.22 18.97 2.70
CA GLU A 90 -4.77 18.77 2.53
C GLU A 90 -4.38 18.44 1.08
N LEU A 91 -5.35 18.09 0.24
CA LEU A 91 -5.17 17.72 -1.16
C LEU A 91 -5.73 18.77 -2.14
N HIS A 92 -6.24 19.91 -1.65
CA HIS A 92 -6.93 20.93 -2.45
C HIS A 92 -6.15 21.43 -3.67
N GLU A 93 -4.81 21.42 -3.62
CA GLU A 93 -3.96 21.87 -4.72
C GLU A 93 -4.06 21.00 -5.99
N ASN A 94 -4.59 19.77 -5.89
CA ASN A 94 -4.76 18.84 -6.99
C ASN A 94 -3.49 18.65 -7.84
N LYS A 95 -2.42 18.14 -7.21
CA LYS A 95 -1.09 17.97 -7.84
C LYS A 95 -0.72 16.48 -7.98
N PRO A 96 -1.35 15.71 -8.90
CA PRO A 96 -1.11 14.26 -9.02
C PRO A 96 0.33 13.86 -9.35
N PHE A 97 1.10 14.72 -10.01
CA PHE A 97 2.53 14.49 -10.28
C PHE A 97 3.45 14.83 -9.08
N ASN A 98 2.94 15.41 -8.00
CA ASN A 98 3.70 15.62 -6.77
C ASN A 98 3.68 14.33 -5.93
N PRO A 99 4.82 13.68 -5.65
CA PRO A 99 4.87 12.42 -4.91
C PRO A 99 4.20 12.45 -3.54
N ALA A 100 4.37 13.53 -2.77
CA ALA A 100 3.78 13.64 -1.44
C ALA A 100 2.25 13.78 -1.52
N TRP A 101 1.76 14.53 -2.53
CA TRP A 101 0.33 14.60 -2.83
C TRP A 101 -0.19 13.22 -3.26
N ALA A 102 0.50 12.51 -4.16
CA ALA A 102 0.09 11.22 -4.68
C ALA A 102 -0.01 10.14 -3.59
N ILE A 103 1.00 10.07 -2.70
CA ILE A 103 1.01 9.15 -1.55
C ILE A 103 -0.17 9.44 -0.63
N ARG A 104 -0.38 10.72 -0.27
CA ARG A 104 -1.48 11.11 0.63
C ARG A 104 -2.84 10.87 -0.02
N ALA A 105 -2.99 11.16 -1.31
CA ALA A 105 -4.21 10.91 -2.07
C ALA A 105 -4.55 9.42 -2.12
N LEU A 106 -3.59 8.55 -2.41
CA LEU A 106 -3.78 7.09 -2.39
C LEU A 106 -4.27 6.62 -1.01
N VAL A 107 -3.54 6.97 0.05
CA VAL A 107 -3.87 6.54 1.41
C VAL A 107 -5.25 7.04 1.86
N GLN A 108 -5.64 8.27 1.50
CA GLN A 108 -6.99 8.81 1.78
C GLN A 108 -8.07 8.12 0.94
N TYR A 109 -7.79 7.88 -0.34
CA TYR A 109 -8.72 7.24 -1.25
C TYR A 109 -9.07 5.82 -0.80
N ASP A 110 -8.03 5.03 -0.49
CA ASP A 110 -8.19 3.69 0.04
C ASP A 110 -8.93 3.69 1.38
N ARG A 111 -8.72 4.72 2.22
CA ARG A 111 -9.46 4.85 3.48
C ARG A 111 -10.95 5.07 3.24
N GLN A 112 -11.27 5.86 2.22
CA GLN A 112 -12.64 6.11 1.82
C GLN A 112 -13.30 4.84 1.28
N LEU A 113 -12.60 4.06 0.45
CA LEU A 113 -13.07 2.76 -0.04
C LEU A 113 -13.25 1.77 1.11
N TRP A 114 -12.28 1.67 2.02
CA TRP A 114 -12.33 0.80 3.19
C TRP A 114 -13.56 1.06 4.07
N LYS A 115 -13.91 2.34 4.28
CA LYS A 115 -15.10 2.72 5.05
C LYS A 115 -16.41 2.39 4.32
N SER A 116 -16.37 2.32 2.99
CA SER A 116 -17.56 2.17 2.14
C SER A 116 -17.83 0.71 1.73
N VAL A 117 -16.82 -0.16 1.78
CA VAL A 117 -16.91 -1.55 1.33
C VAL A 117 -17.27 -2.52 2.47
N LEU A 118 -18.30 -3.34 2.24
CA LEU A 118 -18.62 -4.52 3.06
C LEU A 118 -17.95 -5.77 2.47
N ALA A 119 -17.19 -6.50 3.28
CA ALA A 119 -16.52 -7.74 2.90
C ALA A 119 -16.49 -8.72 4.09
N LYS A 120 -16.19 -10.00 3.85
CA LYS A 120 -16.24 -11.02 4.91
C LYS A 120 -15.17 -10.82 5.99
N ASN A 121 -14.02 -10.25 5.63
CA ASN A 121 -12.92 -9.97 6.56
C ASN A 121 -12.03 -8.82 6.05
N SER A 122 -11.05 -8.43 6.86
CA SER A 122 -10.12 -7.33 6.57
C SER A 122 -9.30 -7.52 5.29
N CYS A 123 -8.80 -8.73 5.04
CA CYS A 123 -8.02 -9.05 3.84
C CYS A 123 -8.88 -8.86 2.58
N GLN A 124 -10.09 -9.41 2.58
CA GLN A 124 -11.02 -9.23 1.47
C GLN A 124 -11.46 -7.78 1.29
N ARG A 125 -11.57 -7.00 2.38
CA ARG A 125 -11.89 -5.57 2.28
C ARG A 125 -10.74 -4.77 1.66
N MET A 126 -9.49 -5.06 2.02
CA MET A 126 -8.28 -4.44 1.44
C MET A 126 -8.16 -4.74 -0.06
N ALA A 127 -8.64 -5.90 -0.52
CA ALA A 127 -8.64 -6.23 -1.95
C ALA A 127 -9.54 -5.33 -2.81
N PHE A 128 -10.40 -4.50 -2.21
CA PHE A 128 -11.28 -3.54 -2.89
C PHE A 128 -10.93 -2.08 -2.56
N THR A 129 -9.78 -1.84 -1.94
CA THR A 129 -9.19 -0.51 -1.82
C THR A 129 -8.14 -0.37 -2.90
#